data_AF-A0A401QE43-F1
#
_entry.id   AF-A0A401QE43-F1
#
_cell.length_a   1.000
_cell.length_b   1.000
_cell.length_c   1.000
_cell.angle_alpha   90.00
_cell.angle_beta   90.00
_cell.angle_gamma   90.00
#
_symmetry.space_group_name_H-M   'P 1'
#
loop_
_entity.id
_entity.type
_entity.pdbx_description
1 polymer ?
#
loop_
_entity_poly.entity_id
_entity_poly.type
_entity_poly.pdbx_seq_one_letter_code
_entity_poly.pdbx_strand_id
1 'polypeptide(L)'
;MPLGTIHCTFLQSGNHYTWKKVTTTVHNIIVGKLWIDQSGEIDIVNRKTGDKCHLKFAPYSYFSRDVARKVGSPSICESLESAEKP
;
A
#
# COMPACT_ATOMS: atom_id res chain seq x y z
N MET A 1 -9.52 5.89 10.87
CA MET A 1 -8.14 5.53 10.43
C MET A 1 -7.77 4.21 11.08
N PRO A 2 -7.39 3.17 10.32
CA PRO A 2 -6.95 1.90 10.92
C PRO A 2 -5.68 2.15 11.75
N LEU A 3 -5.72 1.72 13.00
CA LEU A 3 -4.61 1.84 13.95
C LEU A 3 -3.76 0.57 13.85
N GLY A 4 -2.53 0.69 13.38
CA GLY A 4 -1.61 -0.45 13.31
C GLY A 4 -0.39 -0.17 12.43
N THR A 5 0.77 -0.56 12.94
CA THR A 5 2.03 -0.61 12.17
C THR A 5 2.16 -2.00 11.58
N ILE A 6 2.40 -2.06 10.27
CA ILE A 6 2.70 -3.29 9.55
C ILE A 6 4.21 -3.46 9.56
N HIS A 7 4.66 -4.70 9.77
CA HIS A 7 6.07 -5.09 9.80
C HIS A 7 6.31 -6.14 8.73
N CYS A 8 7.34 -5.93 7.90
CA CYS A 8 7.80 -6.88 6.90
C CYS A 8 9.29 -7.10 7.08
N THR A 9 9.69 -8.34 7.31
CA THR A 9 11.09 -8.71 7.52
C THR A 9 11.52 -9.69 6.44
N PHE A 10 12.54 -9.31 5.69
CA PHE A 10 13.16 -10.18 4.70
C PHE A 10 14.29 -10.95 5.36
N LEU A 11 14.16 -12.27 5.45
CA LEU A 11 15.15 -13.12 6.14
C LEU A 11 16.49 -13.18 5.40
N GLN A 12 16.47 -13.07 4.08
CA GLN A 12 17.68 -13.19 3.25
C GLN A 12 18.56 -11.93 3.29
N SER A 13 17.96 -10.75 3.19
CA SER A 13 18.67 -9.47 3.31
C SER A 13 18.80 -9.01 4.78
N GLY A 14 17.97 -9.55 5.68
CA GLY A 14 17.81 -9.09 7.06
C GLY A 14 17.13 -7.72 7.18
N ASN A 15 16.59 -7.18 6.09
CA ASN A 15 15.93 -5.88 6.10
C ASN A 15 14.58 -5.96 6.80
N HIS A 16 14.27 -4.93 7.58
CA HIS A 16 13.02 -4.83 8.32
C HIS A 16 12.31 -3.55 7.96
N TYR A 17 11.22 -3.64 7.19
CA TYR A 17 10.42 -2.51 6.77
C TYR A 17 9.19 -2.36 7.66
N THR A 18 8.84 -1.11 7.94
CA THR A 18 7.64 -0.77 8.71
C THR A 18 6.87 0.35 8.04
N TRP A 19 5.54 0.26 8.07
CA TRP A 19 4.64 1.28 7.56
C TRP A 19 3.28 1.27 8.25
N LYS A 20 2.51 2.34 8.11
CA LYS A 20 1.13 2.42 8.64
C LYS A 20 0.11 2.08 7.56
N LYS A 21 -1.01 1.46 7.94
CA LYS A 21 -2.07 1.15 6.98
C LYS A 21 -2.72 2.42 6.43
N VAL A 22 -2.87 2.49 5.10
CA VAL A 22 -3.60 3.58 4.41
C VAL A 22 -5.12 3.37 4.52
N THR A 23 -5.89 4.44 4.25
CA THR A 23 -7.35 4.35 4.26
C THR A 23 -7.81 3.43 3.14
N THR A 24 -8.64 2.45 3.47
CA THR A 24 -9.23 1.51 2.51
C THR A 24 -10.73 1.77 2.43
N THR A 25 -11.21 2.12 1.24
CA THR A 25 -12.64 2.37 0.98
C THR A 25 -13.19 1.24 0.13
N VAL A 26 -14.26 0.59 0.59
CA VAL A 26 -15.00 -0.40 -0.20
C VAL A 26 -16.16 0.29 -0.87
N HIS A 27 -16.18 0.29 -2.20
CA HIS A 27 -17.21 0.93 -3.01
C HIS A 27 -18.25 -0.09 -3.48
N ASN A 28 -19.43 0.40 -3.85
CA ASN A 28 -20.54 -0.38 -4.40
C ASN A 28 -21.08 -1.46 -3.45
N ILE A 29 -21.09 -1.20 -2.15
CA ILE A 29 -21.54 -2.15 -1.11
C ILE A 29 -23.03 -2.52 -1.19
N ILE A 30 -23.85 -1.76 -1.91
CA ILE A 30 -25.29 -2.03 -2.08
C ILE A 30 -25.61 -2.49 -3.51
N VAL A 31 -25.09 -1.80 -4.54
CA VAL A 31 -25.39 -2.09 -5.96
C VAL A 31 -24.14 -1.94 -6.83
N GLY A 32 -23.95 -2.87 -7.75
CA GLY A 32 -22.85 -2.86 -8.73
C GLY A 32 -21.70 -3.81 -8.36
N LYS A 33 -20.61 -3.74 -9.12
CA LYS A 33 -19.41 -4.55 -8.84
C LYS A 33 -18.63 -3.93 -7.69
N LEU A 34 -18.38 -4.70 -6.64
CA LEU A 34 -17.51 -4.29 -5.53
C LEU A 34 -16.10 -4.00 -6.02
N TRP A 35 -15.53 -2.93 -5.50
CA TRP A 35 -14.13 -2.59 -5.71
C TRP A 35 -13.57 -1.84 -4.50
N ILE A 36 -12.25 -1.83 -4.40
CA ILE A 36 -11.52 -1.27 -3.27
C ILE A 36 -10.66 -0.12 -3.77
N ASP A 37 -10.72 1.00 -3.06
CA ASP A 37 -9.79 2.11 -3.20
C ASP A 37 -8.86 2.19 -1.99
N GLN A 38 -7.61 2.56 -2.22
CA GLN A 38 -6.66 2.89 -1.17
C GLN A 38 -6.22 4.33 -1.36
N SER A 39 -6.36 5.13 -0.31
CA SER A 39 -6.02 6.55 -0.35
C SER A 39 -5.32 7.01 0.92
N GLY A 40 -4.50 8.05 0.76
CA GLY A 40 -3.69 8.64 1.82
C GLY A 40 -2.20 8.52 1.56
N GLU A 41 -1.42 8.96 2.54
CA GLU A 41 0.04 8.98 2.49
C GLU A 41 0.60 7.91 3.41
N ILE A 42 1.71 7.30 3.00
CA ILE A 42 2.41 6.27 3.75
C ILE A 42 3.91 6.55 3.78
N ASP A 43 4.51 6.34 4.94
CA ASP A 43 5.95 6.29 5.11
C ASP A 43 6.37 4.84 5.31
N ILE A 44 7.16 4.32 4.38
CA ILE A 44 7.83 3.03 4.50
C ILE A 44 9.24 3.30 5.01
N VAL A 45 9.59 2.72 6.15
CA VAL A 45 10.90 2.90 6.78
C VAL A 45 11.60 1.56 6.90
N ASN A 46 12.79 1.45 6.32
CA ASN A 46 13.72 0.36 6.61
C ASN A 46 14.39 0.63 7.97
N ARG A 47 14.12 -0.22 8.96
CA ARG A 47 14.65 -0.14 10.33
C ARG A 47 16.12 -0.54 10.42
N LYS A 48 16.65 -1.24 9.41
CA LYS A 48 18.06 -1.66 9.35
C LYS A 48 18.95 -0.54 8.80
N THR A 49 18.60 0.01 7.64
CA THR A 49 19.41 1.04 6.95
C THR A 49 19.00 2.47 7.30
N GLY A 50 17.77 2.66 7.78
CA GLY A 50 17.19 4.00 8.01
C GLY A 50 16.54 4.62 6.78
N ASP A 51 16.56 3.92 5.63
CA ASP A 51 15.97 4.41 4.38
C ASP A 51 14.46 4.65 4.53
N LYS A 52 13.98 5.73 3.90
CA LYS A 52 12.58 6.13 3.93
C LYS A 52 12.07 6.32 2.52
N CYS A 53 10.90 5.74 2.26
CA CYS A 53 10.15 5.94 1.03
C CYS A 53 8.77 6.51 1.40
N HIS A 54 8.44 7.66 0.84
CA HIS A 54 7.14 8.30 1.03
C HIS A 54 6.29 8.02 -0.21
N LEU A 55 5.14 7.35 -0.03
CA LEU A 55 4.20 7.09 -1.13
C LEU A 55 2.88 7.80 -0.86
N LYS A 56 2.31 8.37 -1.93
CA LYS A 56 1.02 9.03 -1.90
C LYS A 56 0.04 8.30 -2.79
N PHE A 57 -1.03 7.80 -2.18
CA PHE A 57 -2.16 7.21 -2.88
C PHE A 57 -3.24 8.27 -3.06
N ALA A 58 -3.36 8.78 -4.28
CA ALA A 58 -4.47 9.65 -4.63
C ALA A 58 -5.78 8.86 -4.53
N PRO A 59 -6.83 9.43 -3.90
CA PRO A 59 -8.14 8.79 -3.86
C PRO A 59 -8.70 8.68 -5.27
N TYR A 60 -9.53 7.65 -5.48
CA TYR A 60 -10.29 7.53 -6.71
C TYR A 60 -11.14 8.79 -6.94
N SER A 61 -11.08 9.31 -8.17
CA SER A 61 -11.86 10.44 -8.62
C SER A 61 -12.57 10.07 -9.91
N TYR A 62 -13.88 10.32 -9.97
CA TYR A 62 -14.67 10.13 -11.19
C TYR A 62 -14.19 11.01 -12.36
N PHE A 63 -13.51 12.12 -12.03
CA PHE A 63 -12.95 13.04 -13.02
C PHE A 63 -11.55 12.62 -13.51
N SER A 64 -10.88 11.72 -12.78
CA SER A 64 -9.63 11.12 -13.22
C SER A 64 -9.93 9.95 -14.16
N ARG A 65 -9.23 9.85 -15.29
CA ARG A 65 -9.39 8.72 -16.25
C ARG A 65 -8.83 7.38 -15.71
N ASP A 66 -8.57 7.30 -14.41
CA ASP A 66 -7.95 6.15 -13.79
C ASP A 66 -8.93 4.99 -13.69
N VAL A 67 -8.49 3.81 -14.14
CA VAL A 67 -9.29 2.59 -14.08
C VAL A 67 -9.47 2.20 -12.61
N ALA A 68 -10.70 1.89 -12.21
CA ALA A 68 -11.00 1.35 -10.89
C ALA A 68 -10.05 0.18 -10.59
N ARG A 69 -9.22 0.32 -9.55
CA ARG A 69 -8.19 -0.69 -9.26
C ARG A 69 -8.89 -1.99 -8.85
N LYS A 70 -8.49 -3.11 -9.49
CA LYS A 70 -9.01 -4.44 -9.16
C LYS A 70 -8.70 -4.76 -7.69
N VAL A 71 -9.49 -5.66 -7.11
CA VAL A 71 -9.44 -6.11 -5.70
C VAL A 71 -8.09 -6.74 -5.28
N GLY A 72 -7.10 -6.83 -6.17
CA GLY A 72 -5.73 -7.25 -5.87
C GLY A 72 -4.70 -6.23 -6.32
N SER A 73 -4.75 -5.00 -5.78
CA SER A 73 -3.60 -4.08 -5.94
C SER A 73 -2.38 -4.75 -5.31
N PRO A 74 -1.20 -4.74 -5.98
CA PRO A 74 -0.01 -5.37 -5.43
C PRO A 74 0.24 -4.79 -4.04
N SER A 75 0.41 -5.69 -3.08
CA SER A 75 0.71 -5.33 -1.72
C SER A 75 2.05 -4.58 -1.67
N ILE A 76 2.21 -3.72 -0.68
CA ILE A 76 3.48 -3.02 -0.45
C ILE A 76 4.63 -4.03 -0.28
N CYS A 77 4.35 -5.21 0.30
CA CYS A 77 5.31 -6.32 0.39
C CYS A 77 5.79 -6.77 -1.00
N GLU A 78 4.89 -7.03 -1.95
CA GLU A 78 5.27 -7.44 -3.32
C GLU A 78 6.09 -6.36 -4.04
N SER A 79 5.77 -5.09 -3.78
CA SER A 79 6.55 -3.97 -4.33
C SER A 79 7.97 -3.93 -3.74
N LEU A 80 8.11 -4.18 -2.44
CA LEU A 80 9.39 -4.27 -1.76
C LEU A 80 10.19 -5.50 -2.21
N GLU A 81 9.54 -6.64 -2.41
CA GLU A 81 10.16 -7.85 -2.97
C GLU A 81 10.74 -7.61 -4.37
N SER A 82 10.03 -6.87 -5.22
CA SER A 82 10.53 -6.48 -6.54
C SER A 82 11.71 -5.52 -6.47
N ALA A 83 11.79 -4.68 -5.42
CA ALA A 83 12.89 -3.75 -5.21
C ALA A 83 14.12 -4.40 -4.56
N GLU A 84 13.96 -5.53 -3.85
CA GLU A 84 15.07 -6.30 -3.26
C GLU A 84 15.66 -7.37 -4.20
N LYS A 85 15.05 -7.61 -5.36
CA LYS A 85 15.69 -8.46 -6.38
C LYS A 85 16.95 -7.76 -6.92
N PRO A 86 18.08 -8.48 -7.06
CA PRO A 86 19.30 -7.96 -7.66
C PRO A 86 19.10 -7.60 -9.14
#